data_AF-A0A9J7AHS7-F1
#
_entry.id   AF-A0A9J7AHS7-F1
#
_cell.length_a   1.000
_cell.length_b   1.000
_cell.length_c   1.000
_cell.angle_alpha   90.00
_cell.angle_beta   90.00
_cell.angle_gamma   90.00
#
_symmetry.space_group_name_H-M   'P 1'
#
loop_
_entity.id
_entity.type
_entity.pdbx_description
1 polymer ?
#
loop_
_entity_poly.entity_id
_entity_poly.type
_entity_poly.pdbx_seq_one_letter_code
_entity_poly.pdbx_strand_id
1 'polypeptide(L)'
;MKTILSTLVICCSVILPVQADEVYQQTAVDMCQNLKQKTYTKQCLSMVKEARFNEPAMDHCQKLGSWNKTKSCLEMIKNNDYQENTLLLCQTARGFNKNFKDCMKEIANKAYVSDIEVNLCQQEKGLNKQIKCLANAKTRPIAEVEQQAQENNSVALQELQLKVKKAYELLRANQSADATILLHELVTSFEKQ
;
A
#
# COMPACT_ATOMS: atom_id res chain seq x y z
N MET A 1 -41.65 -21.96 40.27
CA MET A 1 -40.91 -21.31 41.38
C MET A 1 -39.54 -21.98 41.54
N LYS A 2 -38.47 -21.28 41.15
CA LYS A 2 -37.18 -21.17 41.87
C LYS A 2 -36.19 -20.44 40.97
N THR A 3 -36.15 -19.14 41.18
CA THR A 3 -35.03 -18.25 40.86
C THR A 3 -33.78 -18.72 41.61
N ILE A 4 -32.65 -18.82 40.93
CA ILE A 4 -31.34 -18.72 41.57
C ILE A 4 -30.56 -17.64 40.82
N LEU A 5 -30.55 -16.49 41.47
CA LEU A 5 -29.67 -15.36 41.23
C LEU A 5 -28.28 -15.78 41.73
N SER A 6 -27.24 -15.71 40.89
CA SER A 6 -25.85 -15.69 41.38
C SER A 6 -25.10 -14.55 40.71
N THR A 7 -24.99 -13.50 41.52
CA THR A 7 -24.05 -12.38 41.56
C THR A 7 -22.65 -12.58 40.95
N LEU A 8 -22.23 -11.52 40.23
CA LEU A 8 -20.98 -10.77 40.42
C LEU A 8 -19.63 -11.50 40.19
N VAL A 9 -19.07 -11.32 39.00
CA VAL A 9 -17.60 -11.16 38.82
C VAL A 9 -17.37 -9.97 37.88
N ILE A 10 -17.46 -8.77 38.46
CA ILE A 10 -16.69 -7.62 37.97
C ILE A 10 -15.33 -7.79 38.65
N CYS A 11 -14.34 -8.31 37.94
CA CYS A 11 -12.98 -8.32 38.45
C CYS A 11 -11.98 -8.16 37.31
N CYS A 12 -11.24 -7.07 37.40
CA CYS A 12 -9.97 -6.82 36.73
C CYS A 12 -10.02 -6.65 35.21
N SER A 13 -10.37 -5.42 34.83
CA SER A 13 -9.42 -4.52 34.19
C SER A 13 -7.95 -4.91 34.44
N VAL A 14 -7.42 -5.81 33.63
CA VAL A 14 -6.01 -5.80 33.27
C VAL A 14 -5.96 -5.19 31.88
N ILE A 15 -6.00 -3.86 31.84
CA ILE A 15 -5.33 -3.14 30.78
C ILE A 15 -3.87 -3.51 31.00
N LEU A 16 -3.41 -4.56 30.33
CA LEU A 16 -1.98 -4.74 30.16
C LEU A 16 -1.51 -3.43 29.54
N PRO A 17 -0.58 -2.67 30.16
CA PRO A 17 0.18 -1.74 29.36
C PRO A 17 0.82 -2.66 28.32
N VAL A 18 0.35 -2.58 27.07
CA VAL A 18 1.17 -2.98 25.95
C VAL A 18 2.35 -2.05 26.09
N GLN A 19 3.38 -2.51 26.80
CA GLN A 19 4.70 -1.95 26.62
C GLN A 19 4.88 -2.07 25.13
N ALA A 20 4.92 -0.93 24.45
CA ALA A 20 5.21 -0.88 23.04
C ALA A 20 6.60 -1.49 22.91
N ASP A 21 6.67 -2.81 22.74
CA ASP A 21 7.84 -3.52 22.31
C ASP A 21 8.36 -2.73 21.12
N GLU A 22 9.65 -2.41 21.14
CA GLU A 22 10.29 -1.64 20.07
C GLU A 22 9.95 -2.32 18.73
N VAL A 23 9.02 -1.73 17.98
CA VAL A 23 8.53 -2.33 16.75
C VAL A 23 9.59 -2.12 15.69
N TYR A 24 10.46 -3.10 15.56
CA TYR A 24 11.42 -3.19 14.48
C TYR A 24 10.80 -3.94 13.30
N GLN A 25 10.94 -3.38 12.11
CA GLN A 25 10.72 -4.12 10.88
C GLN A 25 11.96 -4.98 10.60
N GLN A 26 11.80 -6.31 10.60
CA GLN A 26 12.92 -7.27 10.51
C GLN A 26 13.81 -6.99 9.29
N THR A 27 13.22 -6.74 8.12
CA THR A 27 13.95 -6.43 6.88
C THR A 27 14.82 -5.17 6.99
N ALA A 28 14.38 -4.17 7.77
CA ALA A 28 15.15 -2.94 8.00
C ALA A 28 16.33 -3.18 8.95
N VAL A 29 16.13 -4.03 9.97
CA VAL A 29 17.18 -4.44 10.91
C VAL A 29 18.26 -5.26 10.19
N ASP A 30 17.87 -6.24 9.38
CA ASP A 30 18.81 -7.09 8.64
C ASP A 30 19.69 -6.27 7.70
N MET A 31 19.10 -5.29 7.00
CA MET A 31 19.86 -4.35 6.17
C MET A 31 20.88 -3.55 7.01
N CYS A 32 20.48 -3.02 8.18
CA CYS A 32 21.37 -2.26 9.05
C CYS A 32 22.54 -3.11 9.61
N GLN A 33 22.27 -4.37 9.95
CA GLN A 33 23.29 -5.30 10.46
C GLN A 33 24.34 -5.67 9.41
N ASN A 34 23.96 -5.68 8.13
CA ASN A 34 24.86 -5.96 7.01
C ASN A 34 25.78 -4.77 6.62
N LEU A 35 25.71 -3.64 7.32
CA LEU A 35 26.59 -2.51 7.09
C LEU A 35 28.02 -2.80 7.58
N LYS A 36 29.03 -2.49 6.75
CA LYS A 36 30.44 -2.79 7.02
C LYS A 36 31.01 -2.09 8.25
N GLN A 37 30.53 -0.90 8.61
CA GLN A 37 31.06 -0.12 9.73
C GLN A 37 30.10 -0.10 10.91
N LYS A 38 30.61 -0.45 12.09
CA LYS A 38 29.83 -0.47 13.35
C LYS A 38 29.12 0.85 13.66
N THR A 39 29.74 1.99 13.35
CA THR A 39 29.14 3.32 13.54
C THR A 39 27.91 3.50 12.66
N TYR A 40 27.96 3.06 11.40
CA TYR A 40 26.82 3.12 10.48
C TYR A 40 25.72 2.15 10.89
N THR A 41 26.06 0.95 11.36
CA THR A 41 25.09 0.01 11.94
C THR A 41 24.29 0.65 13.08
N LYS A 42 24.97 1.27 14.05
CA LYS A 42 24.31 1.96 15.17
C LYS A 42 23.39 3.08 14.71
N GLN A 43 23.87 3.93 13.78
CA GLN A 43 23.07 5.01 13.22
C GLN A 43 21.85 4.48 12.46
N CYS A 44 22.03 3.46 11.64
CA CYS A 44 20.95 2.82 10.88
C CYS A 44 19.89 2.23 11.82
N LEU A 45 20.30 1.46 12.83
CA LEU A 45 19.38 0.89 13.83
C LEU A 45 18.57 1.97 14.56
N SER A 46 19.18 3.11 14.87
CA SER A 46 18.45 4.23 15.49
C SER A 46 17.42 4.88 14.55
N MET A 47 17.65 4.85 13.23
CA MET A 47 16.74 5.41 12.25
C MET A 47 15.54 4.50 11.98
N VAL A 48 15.76 3.18 11.99
CA VAL A 48 14.73 2.18 11.68
C VAL A 48 13.89 1.80 12.89
N LYS A 49 14.33 2.18 14.10
CA LYS A 49 13.55 2.06 15.32
C LYS A 49 12.25 2.87 15.19
N GLU A 50 11.11 2.23 15.47
CA GLU A 50 9.77 2.84 15.44
C GLU A 50 9.40 3.49 14.09
N ALA A 51 10.09 3.11 13.02
CA ALA A 51 9.87 3.60 11.68
C ALA A 51 9.32 2.48 10.81
N ARG A 52 8.35 2.82 9.96
CA ARG A 52 7.79 1.91 8.98
C ARG A 52 8.44 2.15 7.62
N PHE A 53 8.74 1.07 6.90
CA PHE A 53 9.31 1.16 5.57
C PHE A 53 8.58 0.24 4.59
N ASN A 54 8.40 0.75 3.38
CA ASN A 54 7.98 -0.04 2.24
C ASN A 54 9.14 -0.93 1.76
N GLU A 55 8.95 -2.26 1.75
CA GLU A 55 10.03 -3.21 1.46
C GLU A 55 10.66 -3.04 0.06
N PRO A 56 9.89 -2.89 -1.04
CA PRO A 56 10.46 -2.59 -2.35
C PRO A 56 11.33 -1.33 -2.37
N ALA A 57 10.92 -0.28 -1.64
CA ALA A 57 11.70 0.96 -1.55
C ALA A 57 13.00 0.77 -0.75
N MET A 58 12.98 -0.06 0.30
CA MET A 58 14.19 -0.39 1.07
C MET A 58 15.22 -1.17 0.26
N ASP A 59 14.80 -2.16 -0.51
CA ASP A 59 15.71 -2.95 -1.37
C ASP A 59 16.48 -2.04 -2.33
N HIS A 60 15.83 -0.99 -2.85
CA HIS A 60 16.52 0.04 -3.61
C HIS A 60 17.55 0.82 -2.78
N CYS A 61 17.18 1.28 -1.57
CA CYS A 61 18.08 2.02 -0.68
C CYS A 61 19.34 1.22 -0.31
N GLN A 62 19.22 -0.10 -0.13
CA GLN A 62 20.34 -0.99 0.17
C GLN A 62 21.37 -1.07 -0.98
N LYS A 63 20.91 -0.95 -2.23
CA LYS A 63 21.76 -1.07 -3.43
C LYS A 63 22.58 0.19 -3.75
N LEU A 64 22.38 1.30 -3.03
CA LEU A 64 23.03 2.59 -3.33
C LEU A 64 24.55 2.65 -3.03
N GLY A 65 25.11 1.62 -2.40
CA GLY A 65 26.55 1.39 -2.24
C GLY A 65 27.32 2.40 -1.39
N SER A 66 26.65 3.42 -0.86
CA SER A 66 27.24 4.49 -0.04
C SER A 66 26.33 4.79 1.15
N TRP A 67 26.90 4.79 2.36
CA TRP A 67 26.15 5.08 3.59
C TRP A 67 25.38 6.40 3.50
N ASN A 68 25.99 7.48 3.01
CA ASN A 68 25.30 8.77 2.90
C ASN A 68 24.08 8.70 1.95
N LYS A 69 24.19 7.95 0.85
CA LYS A 69 23.06 7.76 -0.08
C LYS A 69 21.98 6.88 0.54
N THR A 70 22.36 5.78 1.18
CA THR A 70 21.43 4.89 1.90
C THR A 70 20.71 5.63 3.02
N LYS A 71 21.44 6.38 3.85
CA LYS A 71 20.86 7.24 4.90
C LYS A 71 19.83 8.21 4.35
N SER A 72 20.19 9.00 3.34
CA SER A 72 19.25 9.94 2.71
C SER A 72 18.07 9.25 2.04
N CYS A 73 18.25 8.03 1.53
CA CYS A 73 17.16 7.23 0.97
C CYS A 73 16.21 6.76 2.07
N LEU A 74 16.73 6.21 3.17
CA LEU A 74 15.95 5.80 4.34
C LEU A 74 15.16 6.97 4.95
N GLU A 75 15.76 8.14 5.09
CA GLU A 75 15.07 9.37 5.54
C GLU A 75 13.89 9.74 4.62
N MET A 76 14.02 9.48 3.33
CA MET A 76 12.98 9.80 2.33
C MET A 76 11.82 8.81 2.35
N ILE A 77 12.11 7.53 2.55
CA ILE A 77 11.09 6.47 2.50
C ILE A 77 10.48 6.17 3.87
N LYS A 78 11.05 6.73 4.94
CA LYS A 78 10.56 6.57 6.31
C LYS A 78 9.09 6.98 6.41
N ASN A 79 8.28 6.07 6.92
CA ASN A 79 6.85 6.20 7.15
C ASN A 79 6.02 6.49 5.89
N ASN A 80 6.58 6.30 4.70
CA ASN A 80 5.89 6.48 3.43
C ASN A 80 5.56 5.14 2.78
N ASP A 81 4.41 5.09 2.13
CA ASP A 81 3.98 4.01 1.26
C ASP A 81 4.27 4.29 -0.20
N TYR A 82 4.57 3.22 -0.93
CA TYR A 82 4.82 3.26 -2.36
C TYR A 82 4.11 2.08 -3.02
N GLN A 83 3.41 2.36 -4.11
CA GLN A 83 2.94 1.31 -5.01
C GLN A 83 4.10 0.80 -5.85
N GLU A 84 4.15 -0.52 -6.06
CA GLU A 84 5.24 -1.18 -6.78
C GLU A 84 5.43 -0.62 -8.20
N ASN A 85 4.35 -0.47 -8.96
CA ASN A 85 4.40 0.00 -10.35
C ASN A 85 4.93 1.43 -10.50
N THR A 86 4.62 2.32 -9.56
CA THR A 86 5.11 3.70 -9.59
C THR A 86 6.52 3.82 -9.03
N LEU A 87 6.88 2.96 -8.07
CA LEU A 87 8.25 2.86 -7.58
C LEU A 87 9.21 2.42 -8.70
N LEU A 88 8.84 1.41 -9.50
CA LEU A 88 9.63 0.95 -10.65
C LEU A 88 9.93 2.09 -11.64
N LEU A 89 8.97 2.99 -11.87
CA LEU A 89 9.16 4.18 -12.70
C LEU A 89 10.26 5.09 -12.12
N CYS A 90 10.26 5.34 -10.81
CA CYS A 90 11.31 6.13 -10.17
C CYS A 90 12.68 5.45 -10.25
N GLN A 91 12.72 4.12 -10.15
CA GLN A 91 13.96 3.33 -10.22
C GLN A 91 14.63 3.32 -11.61
N THR A 92 13.95 3.79 -12.65
CA THR A 92 14.58 4.02 -13.98
C THR A 92 15.62 5.14 -13.96
N ALA A 93 15.60 6.01 -12.95
CA ALA A 93 16.62 7.03 -12.75
C ALA A 93 18.00 6.40 -12.54
N ARG A 94 19.05 6.96 -13.18
CA ARG A 94 20.43 6.54 -12.91
C ARG A 94 20.87 6.98 -11.52
N GLY A 95 20.66 6.13 -10.53
CA GLY A 95 21.06 6.30 -9.14
C GLY A 95 20.25 7.33 -8.35
N PHE A 96 20.67 7.59 -7.11
CA PHE A 96 20.01 8.48 -6.15
C PHE A 96 20.29 9.96 -6.42
N ASN A 97 19.73 10.49 -7.52
CA ASN A 97 19.91 11.87 -7.99
C ASN A 97 18.64 12.73 -7.76
N LYS A 98 18.66 14.00 -8.18
CA LYS A 98 17.51 14.92 -8.00
C LYS A 98 16.21 14.39 -8.62
N ASN A 99 16.25 13.84 -9.82
CA ASN A 99 15.05 13.35 -10.50
C ASN A 99 14.47 12.13 -9.77
N PHE A 100 15.31 11.22 -9.28
CA PHE A 100 14.87 10.12 -8.42
C PHE A 100 14.15 10.65 -7.17
N LYS A 101 14.78 11.59 -6.48
CA LYS A 101 14.24 12.20 -5.25
C LYS A 101 12.90 12.90 -5.50
N ASP A 102 12.80 13.64 -6.59
CA ASP A 102 11.56 14.33 -6.98
C ASP A 102 10.46 13.32 -7.32
N CYS A 103 10.81 12.23 -8.01
CA CYS A 103 9.89 11.14 -8.31
C CYS A 103 9.34 10.48 -7.04
N MET A 104 10.23 10.05 -6.14
CA MET A 104 9.86 9.40 -4.88
C MET A 104 8.96 10.30 -4.03
N LYS A 105 9.22 11.61 -3.99
CA LYS A 105 8.34 12.57 -3.29
C LYS A 105 6.98 12.67 -3.95
N GLU A 106 6.93 12.66 -5.28
CA GLU A 106 5.68 12.75 -6.02
C GLU A 106 4.77 11.56 -5.74
N ILE A 107 5.31 10.34 -5.67
CA ILE A 107 4.52 9.11 -5.55
C ILE A 107 4.29 8.66 -4.09
N ALA A 108 4.94 9.30 -3.11
CA ALA A 108 4.85 8.93 -1.70
C ALA A 108 3.40 9.01 -1.19
N ASN A 109 2.93 7.94 -0.55
CA ASN A 109 1.57 7.77 -0.03
C ASN A 109 0.47 7.96 -1.08
N LYS A 110 0.80 7.90 -2.37
CA LYS A 110 -0.18 7.97 -3.45
C LYS A 110 -0.51 6.58 -3.95
N ALA A 111 -1.82 6.32 -4.01
CA ALA A 111 -2.37 5.18 -4.72
C ALA A 111 -2.93 5.67 -6.06
N TYR A 112 -2.31 5.21 -7.14
CA TYR A 112 -2.84 5.33 -8.48
C TYR A 112 -3.81 4.17 -8.71
N VAL A 113 -5.05 4.50 -9.05
CA VAL A 113 -6.17 3.55 -9.09
C VAL A 113 -6.08 2.63 -10.31
N SER A 114 -5.34 3.03 -11.35
CA SER A 114 -5.27 2.30 -12.60
C SER A 114 -3.84 2.15 -13.09
N ASP A 115 -3.38 0.91 -13.22
CA ASP A 115 -2.14 0.56 -13.90
C ASP A 115 -2.09 1.13 -15.33
N ILE A 116 -3.25 1.38 -15.94
CA ILE A 116 -3.35 2.00 -17.27
C ILE A 116 -2.80 3.44 -17.24
N GLU A 117 -3.16 4.25 -16.23
CA GLU A 117 -2.67 5.63 -16.14
C GLU A 117 -1.17 5.67 -15.85
N VAL A 118 -0.69 4.77 -14.99
CA VAL A 118 0.75 4.62 -14.72
C VAL A 118 1.49 4.23 -16.00
N ASN A 119 0.97 3.27 -16.76
CA ASN A 119 1.56 2.81 -18.02
C ASN A 119 1.53 3.88 -19.11
N LEU A 120 0.47 4.68 -19.20
CA LEU A 120 0.40 5.83 -20.11
C LEU A 120 1.51 6.84 -19.78
N CYS A 121 1.68 7.15 -18.49
CA CYS A 121 2.73 8.06 -18.07
C CYS A 121 4.15 7.50 -18.28
N GLN A 122 4.35 6.19 -18.21
CA GLN A 122 5.64 5.56 -18.51
C GLN A 122 6.07 5.73 -19.99
N GLN A 123 5.12 5.89 -20.92
CA GLN A 123 5.44 6.10 -22.34
C GLN A 123 6.05 7.48 -22.64
N GLU A 124 5.96 8.43 -21.70
CA GLU A 124 6.56 9.75 -21.85
C GLU A 124 8.09 9.69 -21.93
N LYS A 125 8.66 10.52 -22.82
CA LYS A 125 10.12 10.57 -23.03
C LYS A 125 10.82 11.30 -21.89
N GLY A 126 11.31 10.52 -20.93
CA GLY A 126 12.20 10.94 -19.86
C GLY A 126 11.47 11.17 -18.54
N LEU A 127 12.16 10.84 -17.44
CA LEU A 127 11.57 10.76 -16.10
C LEU A 127 10.84 12.04 -15.66
N ASN A 128 11.36 13.22 -16.00
CA ASN A 128 10.69 14.48 -15.64
C ASN A 128 9.31 14.65 -16.29
N LYS A 129 9.12 14.11 -17.51
CA LYS A 129 7.81 14.13 -18.17
C LYS A 129 6.88 13.07 -17.57
N GLN A 130 7.42 11.90 -17.27
CA GLN A 130 6.69 10.83 -16.60
C GLN A 130 6.15 11.29 -15.23
N ILE A 131 7.00 11.93 -14.41
CA ILE A 131 6.59 12.53 -13.12
C ILE A 131 5.51 13.59 -13.32
N LYS A 132 5.67 14.49 -14.29
CA LYS A 132 4.65 15.51 -14.60
C LYS A 132 3.32 14.89 -15.05
N CYS A 133 3.36 13.81 -15.83
CA CYS A 133 2.17 13.06 -16.21
C CYS A 133 1.49 12.47 -14.97
N LEU A 134 2.25 11.80 -14.09
CA LEU A 134 1.73 11.22 -12.85
C LEU A 134 1.15 12.28 -11.90
N ALA A 135 1.79 13.44 -11.78
CA ALA A 135 1.28 14.56 -10.97
C ALA A 135 -0.05 15.11 -11.49
N ASN A 136 -0.27 15.03 -12.81
CA ASN A 136 -1.50 15.46 -13.47
C ASN A 136 -2.54 14.34 -13.59
N ALA A 137 -2.18 13.09 -13.31
CA ALA A 137 -3.11 11.98 -13.31
C ALA A 137 -4.16 12.23 -12.21
N LYS A 138 -5.43 12.19 -12.59
CA LYS A 138 -6.56 12.58 -11.74
C LYS A 138 -7.05 11.44 -10.84
N THR A 139 -6.41 10.28 -10.85
CA THR A 139 -6.70 9.21 -9.90
C THR A 139 -6.24 9.60 -8.51
N ARG A 140 -7.13 10.30 -7.81
CA ARG A 140 -7.04 10.47 -6.37
C ARG A 140 -7.16 9.08 -5.74
N PRO A 141 -6.42 8.80 -4.65
CA PRO A 141 -6.86 7.79 -3.71
C PRO A 141 -8.32 8.09 -3.35
N ILE A 142 -9.16 7.07 -3.26
CA ILE A 142 -10.30 7.17 -2.35
C ILE A 142 -9.63 7.34 -0.99
N ALA A 143 -9.59 8.58 -0.50
CA ALA A 143 -9.17 8.87 0.86
C ALA A 143 -9.96 7.94 1.78
N GLU A 144 -9.30 7.44 2.82
CA GLU A 144 -9.94 6.81 3.96
C GLU A 144 -11.07 7.73 4.45
N VAL A 145 -12.30 7.48 3.98
CA VAL A 145 -13.51 7.91 4.66
C VAL A 145 -13.91 6.72 5.50
N GLU A 146 -13.15 6.50 6.57
CA GLU A 146 -13.73 5.85 7.72
C GLU A 146 -14.83 6.76 8.26
N GLN A 147 -16.03 6.16 8.38
CA GLN A 147 -17.14 6.55 9.23
C GLN A 147 -18.02 7.71 8.75
N GLN A 148 -19.08 7.34 8.00
CA GLN A 148 -20.51 7.68 8.26
C GLN A 148 -21.38 7.51 6.99
N ALA A 149 -21.39 6.32 6.37
CA ALA A 149 -22.45 5.92 5.41
C ALA A 149 -22.49 4.38 5.18
N GLN A 150 -21.75 3.62 5.98
CA GLN A 150 -21.32 2.26 5.63
C GLN A 150 -22.09 1.25 6.47
N GLU A 151 -23.37 1.04 6.15
CA GLU A 151 -24.06 -0.17 6.61
C GLU A 151 -24.91 -0.80 5.50
N ASN A 152 -25.48 -0.01 4.59
CA ASN A 152 -26.26 -0.56 3.46
C ASN A 152 -25.48 -0.65 2.13
N ASN A 153 -24.54 0.27 1.87
CA ASN A 153 -23.82 0.30 0.58
C ASN A 153 -22.63 -0.68 0.50
N SER A 154 -22.07 -1.12 1.64
CA SER A 154 -20.94 -2.06 1.65
C SER A 154 -21.38 -3.47 1.24
N VAL A 155 -22.57 -3.90 1.67
CA VAL A 155 -23.12 -5.22 1.35
C VAL A 155 -23.49 -5.30 -0.14
N ALA A 156 -24.18 -4.29 -0.67
CA ALA A 156 -24.54 -4.22 -2.08
C ALA A 156 -23.30 -4.15 -3.00
N LEU A 157 -22.26 -3.42 -2.59
CA LEU A 157 -21.02 -3.32 -3.35
C LEU A 157 -20.20 -4.62 -3.31
N GLN A 158 -20.16 -5.30 -2.16
CA GLN A 158 -19.50 -6.61 -2.04
C GLN A 158 -20.21 -7.69 -2.88
N GLU A 159 -21.55 -7.70 -2.89
CA GLU A 159 -22.32 -8.62 -3.71
C GLU A 159 -22.06 -8.38 -5.20
N LEU A 160 -21.93 -7.11 -5.60
CA LEU A 160 -21.59 -6.74 -6.96
C LEU A 160 -20.19 -7.22 -7.37
N GLN A 161 -19.20 -6.99 -6.51
CA GLN A 161 -17.82 -7.42 -6.75
C GLN A 161 -17.73 -8.95 -6.90
N LEU A 162 -18.48 -9.69 -6.07
CA LEU A 162 -18.55 -11.15 -6.17
C LEU A 162 -19.17 -11.62 -7.50
N LYS A 163 -20.25 -10.99 -7.96
CA LYS A 163 -20.90 -11.33 -9.24
C LYS A 163 -19.99 -11.04 -10.43
N VAL A 164 -19.31 -9.90 -10.44
CA VAL A 164 -18.33 -9.56 -11.49
C VAL A 164 -17.17 -10.55 -11.53
N LYS A 165 -16.62 -10.91 -10.35
CA LYS A 165 -15.55 -11.91 -10.25
C LYS A 165 -15.99 -13.29 -10.78
N LYS A 166 -17.21 -13.71 -10.44
CA LYS A 166 -17.77 -14.99 -10.90
C LYS A 166 -17.98 -15.02 -12.43
N ALA A 167 -18.44 -13.92 -13.03
CA ALA A 167 -18.53 -13.80 -14.48
C ALA A 167 -17.15 -13.91 -15.16
N TYR A 168 -16.12 -13.26 -14.59
CA TYR A 168 -14.75 -13.37 -15.09
C TYR A 168 -14.20 -14.79 -15.01
N GLU A 169 -14.47 -15.52 -13.91
CA GLU A 169 -14.07 -16.92 -13.76
C GLU A 169 -14.76 -17.83 -14.79
N LEU A 170 -16.05 -17.61 -15.07
CA LEU A 170 -16.79 -18.35 -16.10
C LEU A 170 -16.21 -18.10 -17.51
N LEU A 171 -15.83 -16.86 -17.83
CA LEU A 171 -15.14 -16.54 -19.09
C LEU A 171 -13.80 -17.26 -19.19
N ARG A 172 -13.03 -17.31 -18.09
CA ARG A 172 -11.75 -18.01 -18.04
C ARG A 172 -11.89 -19.53 -18.18
N ALA A 173 -13.03 -20.08 -17.78
CA ALA A 173 -13.40 -21.48 -17.96
C ALA A 173 -14.02 -21.79 -19.34
N ASN A 174 -14.01 -20.84 -20.28
CA ASN A 174 -14.68 -20.92 -21.60
C ASN A 174 -16.20 -21.14 -21.52
N GLN A 175 -16.84 -20.80 -20.41
CA GLN A 175 -18.28 -20.85 -20.20
C GLN A 175 -18.92 -19.51 -20.59
N SER A 176 -18.74 -19.10 -21.85
CA SER A 176 -19.09 -17.77 -22.34
C SER A 176 -20.60 -17.47 -22.26
N ALA A 177 -21.45 -18.48 -22.45
CA ALA A 177 -22.91 -18.33 -22.37
C ALA A 177 -23.35 -18.02 -20.93
N ASP A 178 -22.86 -18.78 -19.95
CA ASP A 178 -23.17 -18.60 -18.53
C ASP A 178 -22.66 -17.24 -18.01
N ALA A 179 -21.47 -16.83 -18.44
CA ALA A 179 -20.94 -15.51 -18.12
C ALA A 179 -21.78 -14.37 -18.71
N THR A 180 -22.25 -14.53 -19.95
CA THR A 180 -23.07 -13.52 -20.64
C THR A 180 -24.43 -13.37 -19.96
N ILE A 181 -25.05 -14.48 -19.55
CA ILE A 181 -26.31 -14.47 -18.79
C ILE A 181 -26.13 -13.76 -17.44
N LEU A 182 -25.07 -14.12 -16.70
CA LEU A 182 -24.81 -13.53 -15.39
C LEU A 182 -24.51 -12.02 -15.47
N LEU A 183 -23.81 -11.57 -16.51
CA LEU A 183 -23.58 -10.15 -16.78
C LEU A 183 -24.86 -9.43 -17.21
N HIS A 184 -25.70 -10.06 -18.03
CA HIS A 184 -26.97 -9.49 -18.45
C HIS A 184 -27.90 -9.27 -17.25
N GLU A 185 -28.06 -10.28 -16.38
CA GLU A 185 -28.84 -10.17 -15.15
C GLU A 185 -28.33 -9.06 -14.22
N LEU A 186 -26.99 -8.93 -14.12
CA LEU A 186 -26.35 -7.88 -13.35
C LEU A 186 -26.69 -6.49 -13.89
N VAL A 187 -26.57 -6.29 -15.20
CA VAL A 187 -26.89 -5.01 -15.85
C VAL A 187 -28.38 -4.68 -15.72
N THR A 188 -29.27 -5.65 -15.94
CA THR A 188 -30.71 -5.44 -15.79
C THR A 188 -31.12 -5.14 -14.35
N SER A 189 -30.35 -5.60 -13.35
CA SER A 189 -30.60 -5.27 -11.94
C SER A 189 -30.34 -3.79 -11.63
N PHE A 190 -29.53 -3.10 -12.44
CA PHE A 190 -29.28 -1.66 -12.32
C PHE A 190 -30.38 -0.80 -12.96
N GLU A 191 -31.07 -1.34 -13.97
CA GLU A 191 -32.15 -0.63 -14.67
C GLU A 191 -33.49 -0.67 -13.92
N LYS A 192 -33.60 -1.52 -12.90
CA LYS A 192 -34.80 -1.69 -12.07
C LYS A 192 -34.78 -0.88 -10.76
N GLN A 193 -33.77 -0.03 -10.55
CA GLN A 193 -33.68 0.95 -9.47
C GLN A 193 -34.03 2.35 -10.00
#